data_AF-A0A1B6NSH9-F1
#
_entry.id   AF-A0A1B6NSH9-F1
#
_cell.length_a   1.000
_cell.length_b   1.000
_cell.length_c   1.000
_cell.angle_alpha   90.00
_cell.angle_beta   90.00
_cell.angle_gamma   90.00
#
_symmetry.space_group_name_H-M   'P 1'
#
loop_
_entity.id
_entity.type
_entity.pdbx_description
1 polymer ?
#
loop_
_entity_poly.entity_id
_entity_poly.type
_entity_poly.pdbx_seq_one_letter_code
_entity_poly.pdbx_strand_id
1 'polypeptide(L)' 'MALEDQRGHIDIVLHGKSGTAMQAFSKMLSLKEIAAVVTYERNAWGNNTGDMVQAKDVNAVANGN' A
#
# COMPACT_ATOMS: atom_id res chain seq x y z
N MET A 1 -15.87 1.46 -0.54
CA MET A 1 -15.05 1.74 0.66
C MET A 1 -13.56 1.43 0.45
N ALA A 2 -13.11 0.75 -0.63
CA ALA A 2 -11.69 0.44 -0.88
C ALA A 2 -10.80 1.66 -1.18
N LEU A 3 -11.37 2.78 -1.65
CA LEU A 3 -10.62 4.03 -1.85
C LEU A 3 -10.32 4.76 -0.53
N GLU A 4 -11.10 4.54 0.52
CA GLU A 4 -10.96 5.27 1.79
C GLU A 4 -10.04 4.55 2.79
N ASP A 5 -9.75 3.25 2.57
CA ASP A 5 -8.90 2.47 3.44
C ASP A 5 -7.44 2.42 2.95
N GLN A 6 -6.69 3.47 3.28
CA GLN A 6 -5.25 3.55 3.00
C GLN A 6 -4.47 2.41 3.66
N ARG A 7 -4.84 2.01 4.89
CA ARG A 7 -4.14 0.97 5.66
C ARG A 7 -4.35 -0.41 5.03
N GLY A 8 -5.60 -0.72 4.67
CA GLY A 8 -5.93 -1.96 3.96
C GLY A 8 -5.26 -2.06 2.58
N HIS A 9 -5.13 -0.94 1.87
CA HIS A 9 -4.41 -0.95 0.60
C HIS A 9 -2.91 -1.26 0.79
N ILE A 10 -2.28 -0.63 1.79
CA ILE A 10 -0.88 -0.90 2.14
C ILE A 10 -0.71 -2.37 2.54
N ASP A 11 -1.61 -2.93 3.34
CA ASP A 11 -1.56 -4.32 3.81
C ASP A 11 -1.57 -5.31 2.64
N ILE A 12 -2.44 -5.09 1.64
CA ILE A 12 -2.50 -5.92 0.43
C ILE A 12 -1.21 -5.85 -0.37
N VAL A 13 -0.58 -4.68 -0.53
CA VAL A 13 0.69 -4.57 -1.25
C VAL A 13 1.83 -5.23 -0.46
N LEU A 14 1.80 -5.09 0.87
CA LEU A 14 2.86 -5.59 1.75
C LEU A 14 2.82 -7.12 1.90
N HIS A 15 1.64 -7.69 2.13
CA HIS A 15 1.41 -9.10 2.43
C HIS A 15 0.83 -9.90 1.26
N GLY A 16 0.41 -9.23 0.19
CA GLY A 16 -0.36 -9.86 -0.87
C GLY A 16 -1.81 -10.10 -0.43
N LYS A 17 -2.55 -10.84 -1.25
CA LYS A 17 -3.93 -11.22 -0.92
C LYS A 17 -4.12 -12.72 -1.02
N SER A 18 -4.33 -13.36 0.13
CA SER A 18 -4.59 -14.79 0.22
C SER A 18 -5.80 -15.19 -0.65
N GLY A 19 -5.67 -16.32 -1.36
CA GLY A 19 -6.68 -16.77 -2.33
C GLY A 19 -6.63 -16.07 -3.69
N THR A 20 -5.62 -15.24 -3.96
CA THR A 20 -5.38 -14.64 -5.28
C THR A 20 -3.95 -14.86 -5.75
N ALA A 21 -3.65 -14.49 -7.00
CA ALA A 21 -2.30 -14.54 -7.55
C ALA A 21 -1.38 -13.39 -7.06
N MET A 22 -1.89 -12.46 -6.24
CA MET A 22 -1.11 -11.30 -5.79
C MET A 22 -0.11 -11.70 -4.70
N GLN A 23 1.17 -11.59 -5.03
CA GLN A 23 2.27 -11.89 -4.11
C GLN A 23 2.57 -10.72 -3.17
N ALA A 24 3.21 -11.01 -2.05
CA ALA A 24 3.71 -10.02 -1.10
C ALA A 24 4.93 -9.28 -1.67
N PHE A 25 4.89 -7.94 -1.71
CA PHE A 25 6.02 -7.12 -2.18
C PHE A 25 6.98 -6.69 -1.07
N SER A 26 6.66 -6.96 0.20
CA SER A 26 7.52 -6.65 1.36
C SER A 26 8.95 -7.18 1.28
N LYS A 27 9.17 -8.29 0.55
CA LYS A 27 10.51 -8.90 0.37
C LYS A 27 11.26 -8.39 -0.87
N MET A 28 10.57 -7.70 -1.77
CA MET A 28 11.11 -7.25 -3.06
C MET A 28 11.36 -5.74 -3.09
N LEU A 29 10.57 -4.97 -2.34
CA LEU A 29 10.61 -3.52 -2.32
C LEU A 29 10.86 -3.00 -0.90
N SER A 30 11.59 -1.89 -0.79
CA SER A 30 11.74 -1.16 0.46
C SER A 30 10.44 -0.46 0.87
N LEU A 31 10.29 -0.14 2.15
CA LEU A 31 9.11 0.57 2.68
C LEU A 31 8.84 1.91 1.96
N LYS A 32 9.90 2.58 1.51
CA LYS A 32 9.81 3.85 0.76
C LYS A 32 9.28 3.63 -0.67
N GLU A 33 9.71 2.56 -1.33
CA GLU A 33 9.23 2.20 -2.66
C GLU A 33 7.77 1.76 -2.61
N ILE A 34 7.38 0.97 -1.61
CA ILE A 34 5.98 0.60 -1.38
C ILE A 34 5.12 1.84 -1.14
N ALA A 35 5.58 2.78 -0.30
CA ALA A 35 4.87 4.04 -0.07
C ALA A 35 4.68 4.85 -1.36
N ALA A 36 5.70 4.90 -2.23
CA ALA A 36 5.62 5.59 -3.51
C ALA A 36 4.64 4.91 -4.48
N VAL A 37 4.66 3.58 -4.56
CA VAL A 37 3.74 2.80 -5.40
C VAL A 37 2.30 2.99 -4.94
N VAL A 38 2.02 2.83 -3.64
CA VAL A 38 0.67 3.01 -3.08
C VAL A 38 0.18 4.44 -3.29
N THR A 39 1.06 5.44 -3.12
CA THR A 39 0.73 6.85 -3.42
C THR A 39 0.38 7.03 -4.88
N TYR A 40 1.15 6.44 -5.79
CA TYR A 40 0.86 6.51 -7.22
C TYR A 40 -0.47 5.82 -7.56
N GLU A 41 -0.69 4.59 -7.13
CA GLU A 41 -1.93 3.83 -7.38
C GLU A 41 -3.18 4.57 -6.90
N ARG A 42 -3.07 5.28 -5.78
CA ARG A 42 -4.16 6.07 -5.20
C ARG A 42 -4.40 7.43 -5.86
N ASN A 43 -3.44 7.94 -6.62
CA ASN A 43 -3.53 9.21 -7.34
C ASN A 43 -3.48 9.05 -8.87
N ALA A 44 -3.40 7.82 -9.36
CA ALA A 44 -3.37 7.47 -10.77
C ALA A 44 -4.73 6.93 -11.23
N TRP A 45 -4.85 6.73 -12.55
CA TRP A 45 -6.03 6.14 -13.20
C TRP A 45 -7.34 6.87 -12.91
N GLY A 46 -7.28 8.20 -12.81
CA GLY A 46 -8.44 9.05 -12.55
C GLY A 46 -8.83 9.16 -11.07
N ASN A 47 -8.09 8.51 -10.16
CA ASN A 47 -8.21 8.75 -8.74
C ASN A 47 -7.46 10.03 -8.37
N ASN A 48 -8.17 11.03 -7.83
CA ASN A 48 -7.56 12.26 -7.31
C ASN A 48 -7.79 12.34 -5.80
N THR A 49 -7.31 11.32 -5.07
CA THR A 49 -7.52 11.24 -3.62
C THR A 49 -6.72 12.30 -2.85
N GLY A 50 -5.59 12.77 -3.41
CA GLY A 50 -4.69 13.72 -2.74
C GLY A 50 -3.89 13.08 -1.60
N ASP A 51 -4.01 11.76 -1.45
CA ASP A 51 -3.40 11.03 -0.35
C ASP A 51 -1.93 10.76 -0.62
N MET A 52 -1.11 11.01 0.40
CA MET A 52 0.33 10.79 0.37
C MET A 52 0.69 9.74 1.41
N VAL A 53 1.12 8.57 0.96
CA VAL A 53 1.59 7.50 1.84
C VAL A 53 3.07 7.72 2.13
N GLN A 54 3.46 7.68 3.40
CA GLN A 54 4.85 7.78 3.82
C GLN A 54 5.38 6.41 4.28
N ALA A 55 6.70 6.24 4.26
CA ALA A 55 7.33 5.00 4.72
C ALA A 55 6.99 4.66 6.18
N LYS A 56 6.72 5.66 7.02
CA LYS A 56 6.28 5.47 8.41
C LYS A 56 4.91 4.78 8.50
N ASP A 57 4.01 5.08 7.55
CA ASP A 57 2.66 4.52 7.52
C ASP A 57 2.72 3.06 7.06
N VAL A 58 3.59 2.77 6.07
CA VAL A 58 3.89 1.40 5.66
C VAL A 58 4.53 0.60 6.80
N ASN A 59 5.44 1.22 7.54
CA ASN A 59 6.06 0.58 8.70
C ASN A 59 5.05 0.32 9.83
N ALA A 60 4.07 1.20 10.06
CA ALA A 60 3.01 0.99 11.04
C ALA A 60 2.20 -0.27 10.69
N VAL A 61 1.78 -0.41 9.43
CA VAL A 61 1.05 -1.58 8.94
C VAL A 61 1.92 -2.85 9.01
N ALA A 62 3.20 -2.76 8.64
CA ALA A 62 4.13 -3.89 8.71
C ALA A 62 4.34 -4.44 10.14
N ASN A 63 4.23 -3.57 11.15
CA ASN A 63 4.38 -3.93 12.55
C ASN A 63 3.02 -4.11 13.28
N GLY A 64 1.90 -4.03 12.56
CA GLY A 64 0.56 -4.26 13.12
C GLY A 64 0.00 -3.14 14.01
N ASN A 65 0.39 -1.87 13.77
CA ASN A 65 -0.11 -0.67 14.49
C ASN A 65 -1.09 0.17 13.65
#